data_AF-A0A7V8VZ65-F1
#
_entry.id   AF-A0A7V8VZ65-F1
#
_cell.length_a   1.000
_cell.length_b   1.000
_cell.length_c   1.000
_cell.angle_alpha   90.00
_cell.angle_beta   90.00
_cell.angle_gamma   90.00
#
_symmetry.space_group_name_H-M   'P 1'
#
loop_
_entity.id
_entity.type
_entity.pdbx_description
1 polymer ?
#
loop_
_entity_poly.entity_id
_entity_poly.type
_entity_poly.pdbx_seq_one_letter_code
_entity_poly.pdbx_strand_id
1 'polypeptide(L)'
;MKPWRYVIAMVRFQPWLFAASALTASTLFYLVPLLPGLIVREFFNTLTGEFGASMGIWTLLALLVGVGAGQMSGLILGAISETTLNQYTEALLRKNMLRRVLERPGARAVPVSPGEAVS
;
A
#
# COMPACT_ATOMS: atom_id res chain seq x y z
N MET A 1 1.54 25.68 5.08
CA MET A 1 2.13 25.07 3.86
C MET A 1 1.05 24.27 3.15
N LYS A 2 1.03 24.25 1.81
CA LYS A 2 0.02 23.50 1.06
C LYS A 2 0.20 21.97 1.28
N PRO A 3 -0.81 21.22 1.76
CA PRO A 3 -0.70 19.80 2.12
C PRO A 3 -0.06 18.89 1.05
N TRP A 4 -0.21 19.23 -0.22
CA TRP A 4 0.33 18.51 -1.39
C TRP A 4 1.86 18.56 -1.44
N ARG A 5 2.49 19.61 -0.91
CA ARG A 5 3.95 19.66 -0.79
C ARG A 5 4.48 18.69 0.28
N TYR A 6 3.66 18.38 1.29
CA TYR A 6 4.00 17.40 2.33
C TYR A 6 3.96 15.98 1.77
N VAL A 7 2.92 15.66 0.99
CA VAL A 7 2.80 14.39 0.27
C VAL A 7 4.01 14.18 -0.64
N ILE A 8 4.38 15.19 -1.44
CA ILE A 8 5.55 15.11 -2.33
C ILE A 8 6.87 14.93 -1.55
N ALA A 9 6.99 15.56 -0.38
CA ALA A 9 8.17 15.40 0.48
C ALA A 9 8.27 13.97 1.06
N MET A 10 7.15 13.37 1.45
CA MET A 10 7.09 11.97 1.90
C MET A 10 7.41 10.99 0.76
N VAL A 11 6.84 11.21 -0.43
CA VAL A 11 7.13 10.38 -1.62
C VAL A 11 8.63 10.42 -1.97
N ARG A 12 9.29 11.57 -1.80
CA ARG A 12 10.73 11.73 -2.05
C ARG A 12 11.62 11.10 -0.98
N PHE A 13 11.11 10.88 0.24
CA PHE A 13 11.90 10.34 1.34
C PHE A 13 12.07 8.81 1.21
N GLN A 14 11.08 8.11 0.65
CA GLN A 14 11.17 6.67 0.38
C GLN A 14 10.49 6.27 -0.93
N PRO A 15 11.01 6.73 -2.08
CA PRO A 15 10.38 6.54 -3.39
C PRO A 15 10.28 5.07 -3.78
N TRP A 16 11.18 4.21 -3.31
CA TRP A 16 11.14 2.78 -3.60
C TRP A 16 9.99 2.06 -2.89
N LEU A 17 9.75 2.34 -1.60
CA LEU A 17 8.59 1.78 -0.89
C LEU A 17 7.29 2.31 -1.47
N PHE A 18 7.24 3.59 -1.82
CA PHE A 18 6.05 4.18 -2.43
C PHE A 18 5.79 3.60 -3.82
N ALA A 19 6.83 3.44 -4.66
CA ALA A 19 6.70 2.81 -5.96
C ALA A 19 6.34 1.33 -5.84
N ALA A 20 6.99 0.56 -4.97
CA ALA A 20 6.67 -0.84 -4.75
C ALA A 20 5.24 -1.01 -4.22
N SER A 21 4.82 -0.21 -3.24
CA SER A 21 3.47 -0.23 -2.68
C SER A 21 2.44 0.22 -3.72
N ALA A 22 2.67 1.31 -4.45
CA ALA A 22 1.77 1.79 -5.49
C ALA A 22 1.66 0.80 -6.65
N LEU A 23 2.77 0.22 -7.12
CA LEU A 23 2.75 -0.73 -8.22
C LEU A 23 2.08 -2.04 -7.81
N THR A 24 2.38 -2.54 -6.61
CA THR A 24 1.76 -3.74 -6.04
C THR A 24 0.28 -3.49 -5.81
N ALA A 25 -0.09 -2.41 -5.12
CA ALA A 25 -1.48 -2.07 -4.85
C ALA A 25 -2.25 -1.86 -6.14
N SER A 26 -1.77 -1.05 -7.09
CA SER A 26 -2.48 -0.77 -8.35
C SER A 26 -2.64 -2.04 -9.20
N THR A 27 -1.57 -2.81 -9.37
CA THR A 27 -1.60 -4.04 -10.19
C THR A 27 -2.49 -5.09 -9.54
N LEU A 28 -2.39 -5.29 -8.22
CA LEU A 28 -3.25 -6.22 -7.48
C LEU A 28 -4.69 -5.76 -7.36
N PHE A 29 -4.98 -4.45 -7.29
CA PHE A 29 -6.37 -3.98 -7.24
C PHE A 29 -7.07 -4.03 -8.58
N TYR A 30 -6.36 -3.76 -9.68
CA TYR A 30 -7.00 -3.64 -10.99
C TYR A 30 -6.92 -4.91 -11.81
N LEU A 31 -5.79 -5.60 -11.88
CA LEU A 31 -5.64 -6.74 -12.78
C LEU A 31 -6.06 -8.05 -12.13
N VAL A 32 -5.75 -8.22 -10.85
CA VAL A 32 -5.96 -9.49 -10.16
C VAL A 32 -7.45 -9.83 -9.91
N PRO A 33 -8.39 -8.88 -9.74
CA PRO A 33 -9.82 -9.21 -9.66
C PRO A 33 -10.44 -9.61 -11.00
N LEU A 34 -9.79 -9.32 -12.14
CA LEU A 34 -10.25 -9.80 -13.45
C LEU A 34 -9.84 -11.26 -13.71
N LEU A 35 -8.76 -11.73 -13.09
CA LEU A 35 -8.24 -13.09 -13.31
C LEU A 35 -9.23 -14.21 -12.98
N PRO A 36 -10.01 -14.17 -11.88
CA PRO A 36 -11.01 -15.20 -11.58
C PRO A 36 -12.05 -15.32 -12.69
N GLY A 37 -12.51 -14.20 -13.25
CA GLY A 37 -13.49 -14.19 -14.34
C GLY A 37 -12.96 -14.85 -15.61
N LEU A 38 -11.69 -14.62 -15.94
CA LEU A 38 -11.03 -15.26 -17.08
C LEU A 38 -10.81 -16.77 -16.85
N ILE A 39 -10.47 -17.17 -15.62
CA ILE A 39 -10.28 -18.58 -15.26
C ILE A 39 -11.61 -19.35 -15.32
N VAL A 40 -12.70 -18.77 -14.82
CA VAL A 40 -14.03 -19.39 -14.88
C VAL A 40 -14.50 -19.54 -16.32
N ARG A 41 -14.28 -18.53 -17.17
CA ARG A 41 -14.57 -18.62 -18.61
C ARG A 41 -13.83 -19.80 -19.25
N GLU A 42 -12.55 -19.95 -18.96
CA GLU A 42 -11.75 -21.01 -19.58
C GLU A 42 -12.07 -22.41 -19.04
N PHE A 43 -12.49 -22.50 -17.77
CA PHE A 43 -13.03 -23.72 -17.19
C PHE A 43 -14.28 -24.20 -17.93
N PHE A 44 -15.23 -23.28 -18.22
CA PHE A 44 -16.43 -23.62 -18.99
C PHE A 44 -16.12 -23.96 -20.46
N ASN A 45 -15.17 -23.26 -21.08
CA ASN A 45 -14.70 -23.57 -22.44
C ASN A 45 -14.08 -24.98 -22.53
N THR A 46 -13.32 -25.39 -21.50
CA THR A 46 -12.71 -26.72 -21.42
C THR A 46 -13.77 -27.83 -21.28
N LEU A 47 -14.87 -27.56 -20.58
CA LEU A 47 -16.00 -28.50 -20.43
C LEU A 47 -16.85 -28.65 -21.68
N THR A 48 -16.97 -27.60 -22.50
CA THR A 48 -17.78 -27.61 -23.74
C THR A 48 -17.03 -28.17 -24.94
N GLY A 49 -15.70 -28.37 -24.84
CA GLY A 49 -14.90 -29.02 -25.88
C GLY A 49 -14.72 -28.19 -27.16
N GLU A 50 -15.14 -26.91 -27.17
CA GLU A 50 -15.10 -26.05 -28.37
C GLU A 50 -13.69 -25.61 -28.76
N PHE A 51 -12.74 -25.67 -27.84
CA PHE A 51 -11.34 -25.37 -28.11
C PHE A 51 -10.48 -26.44 -27.46
N GLY A 52 -9.51 -27.00 -28.20
CA GLY A 52 -8.50 -27.89 -27.67
C GLY A 52 -7.71 -27.18 -26.57
N ALA A 53 -8.20 -27.27 -25.34
CA ALA A 53 -7.65 -26.59 -24.19
C ALA A 53 -6.25 -27.15 -23.94
N SER A 54 -5.21 -26.37 -24.26
CA SER A 54 -3.83 -26.75 -23.98
C SER A 54 -3.53 -26.79 -22.48
N MET A 55 -4.40 -26.22 -21.64
CA MET A 55 -4.31 -26.25 -20.18
C MET A 55 -5.37 -27.18 -19.60
N GLY A 56 -4.94 -28.16 -18.79
CA GLY A 56 -5.84 -29.06 -18.09
C GLY A 56 -6.61 -28.37 -16.96
N ILE A 57 -7.76 -28.94 -16.59
CA ILE A 57 -8.63 -28.46 -15.49
C ILE A 57 -7.85 -28.23 -14.19
N TRP A 58 -6.89 -29.10 -13.88
CA TRP A 58 -6.03 -28.96 -12.71
C TRP A 58 -5.15 -27.71 -12.74
N THR A 59 -4.66 -27.31 -13.92
CA THR A 59 -3.89 -26.08 -14.11
C THR A 59 -4.75 -24.85 -13.83
N LEU A 60 -6.00 -24.84 -14.31
CA LEU A 60 -6.95 -23.75 -14.06
C LEU A 60 -7.32 -23.62 -12.58
N LEU A 61 -7.55 -24.76 -11.90
CA LEU A 61 -7.79 -24.79 -10.45
C LEU A 61 -6.58 -24.29 -9.66
N ALA A 62 -5.37 -24.72 -10.00
CA ALA A 62 -4.15 -24.24 -9.37
C ALA A 62 -3.96 -22.73 -9.57
N LEU A 63 -4.27 -22.22 -10.77
CA LEU A 63 -4.24 -20.78 -11.07
C LEU A 63 -5.24 -20.00 -10.22
N LEU A 64 -6.46 -20.52 -10.04
CA LEU A 64 -7.49 -19.86 -9.24
C LEU A 64 -7.07 -19.72 -7.77
N VAL A 65 -6.52 -20.80 -7.20
CA VAL A 65 -5.99 -20.78 -5.83
C VAL A 65 -4.81 -19.83 -5.71
N GLY A 66 -3.89 -19.83 -6.68
CA GLY A 66 -2.75 -18.93 -6.73
C GLY A 66 -3.15 -17.46 -6.79
N VAL A 67 -4.19 -17.13 -7.57
CA VAL A 67 -4.76 -15.77 -7.64
C VAL A 67 -5.35 -15.36 -6.30
N GLY A 68 -6.14 -16.24 -5.66
CA GLY A 68 -6.71 -15.95 -4.33
C GLY A 68 -5.64 -15.74 -3.26
N ALA A 69 -4.59 -16.56 -3.26
CA ALA A 69 -3.45 -16.39 -2.38
C ALA A 69 -2.73 -15.06 -2.63
N GLY A 70 -2.50 -14.71 -3.90
CA GLY A 70 -1.91 -13.43 -4.30
C GLY A 70 -2.71 -12.22 -3.81
N GLN A 71 -4.05 -12.26 -3.93
CA GLN A 71 -4.92 -11.21 -3.40
C GLN A 71 -4.76 -11.03 -1.88
N MET A 72 -4.77 -12.14 -1.12
CA MET A 72 -4.57 -12.06 0.34
C MET A 72 -3.19 -11.52 0.71
N SER A 73 -2.13 -11.99 0.04
CA SER A 73 -0.78 -11.48 0.26
C SER A 73 -0.66 -10.00 -0.05
N GLY A 74 -1.28 -9.53 -1.15
CA GLY A 74 -1.29 -8.13 -1.53
C GLY A 74 -1.99 -7.24 -0.50
N LEU A 75 -3.11 -7.68 0.06
CA LEU A 75 -3.81 -6.97 1.13
C LEU A 75 -2.94 -6.83 2.39
N ILE A 76 -2.29 -7.90 2.80
CA ILE A 76 -1.41 -7.90 3.99
C ILE A 76 -0.21 -6.97 3.77
N LEU A 77 0.47 -7.09 2.62
CA LEU A 77 1.62 -6.25 2.30
C LEU A 77 1.23 -4.77 2.18
N GLY A 78 0.06 -4.47 1.62
CA GLY A 78 -0.51 -3.13 1.57
C GLY A 78 -0.69 -2.55 2.98
N ALA A 79 -1.34 -3.29 3.87
CA ALA A 79 -1.58 -2.87 5.26
C ALA A 79 -0.28 -2.65 6.04
N ILE A 80 0.71 -3.53 5.89
CA ILE A 80 2.03 -3.38 6.53
C ILE A 80 2.74 -2.12 6.01
N SER A 81 2.72 -1.91 4.69
CA SER A 81 3.38 -0.76 4.06
C SER A 81 2.78 0.56 4.54
N GLU A 82 1.45 0.65 4.59
CA GLU A 82 0.73 1.82 5.07
C GLU A 82 1.00 2.09 6.56
N THR A 83 0.92 1.05 7.39
CA THR A 83 1.22 1.17 8.83
C THR A 83 2.65 1.63 9.07
N THR A 84 3.61 1.08 8.32
CA THR A 84 5.02 1.47 8.41
C THR A 84 5.21 2.93 8.02
N LEU A 85 4.65 3.37 6.90
CA LEU A 85 4.73 4.76 6.46
C LEU A 85 4.15 5.73 7.49
N ASN A 86 3.01 5.39 8.10
CA ASN A 86 2.40 6.19 9.16
C ASN A 86 3.32 6.32 10.38
N GLN A 87 3.89 5.21 10.87
CA GLN A 87 4.82 5.24 12.01
C GLN A 87 6.08 6.07 11.73
N TYR A 88 6.69 5.92 10.55
CA TYR A 88 7.85 6.72 10.16
C TYR A 88 7.53 8.22 10.09
N THR A 89 6.37 8.56 9.55
CA THR A 89 5.91 9.94 9.42
C THR A 89 5.66 10.57 10.78
N GLU A 90 5.00 9.84 11.68
CA GLU A 90 4.74 10.28 13.04
C GLU A 90 6.05 10.48 13.82
N ALA A 91 7.00 9.55 13.71
CA ALA A 91 8.31 9.66 14.35
C ALA A 91 9.11 10.88 13.83
N LEU A 92 9.10 11.12 12.52
CA LEU A 92 9.75 12.30 11.91
C LEU A 92 9.08 13.60 12.36
N LEU A 93 7.76 13.65 12.42
CA LEU A 93 7.01 14.82 12.89
C LEU A 93 7.33 15.12 14.36
N ARG A 94 7.28 14.11 15.24
CA ARG A 94 7.64 14.24 16.66
C ARG A 94 9.08 14.73 16.83
N LYS A 95 10.03 14.16 16.09
CA LYS A 95 11.45 14.58 16.11
C LYS A 95 11.63 16.02 15.65
N ASN A 96 10.98 16.42 14.55
CA ASN A 96 11.07 17.77 14.00
C ASN A 96 10.42 18.81 14.93
N MET A 97 9.28 18.47 15.53
CA MET A 97 8.61 19.30 16.55
C MET A 97 9.52 19.50 17.76
N LEU A 98 10.05 18.42 18.33
CA LEU A 98 10.93 18.48 19.50
C LEU A 98 12.20 19.29 19.22
N ARG A 99 12.85 19.04 18.08
CA ARG A 99 14.00 19.84 17.62
C ARG A 99 13.65 21.32 17.54
N ARG A 100 12.48 21.65 17.00
CA ARG A 100 12.03 23.05 16.88
C ARG A 100 11.70 23.69 18.22
N VAL A 101 11.27 22.91 19.21
CA VAL A 101 11.09 23.39 20.59
C VAL A 101 12.44 23.70 21.22
N LEU A 102 13.42 22.81 21.07
CA LEU A 102 14.78 22.98 21.62
C LEU A 102 15.59 24.10 20.95
N GLU A 103 15.35 24.37 19.66
CA GLU A 103 16.00 25.47 18.92
C GLU A 103 15.42 26.86 19.26
N ARG A 104 14.34 26.95 20.03
CA ARG A 104 13.80 28.27 20.45
C ARG A 104 14.67 28.84 21.57
N PRO A 105 15.08 30.12 21.48
CA PRO A 105 15.78 30.78 22.58
C PRO A 105 14.89 30.76 23.82
N GLY A 106 15.45 30.45 25.00
CA GLY A 106 14.71 30.23 26.25
C GLY A 106 13.78 31.37 26.69
N ALA A 107 13.87 32.54 26.06
CA ALA A 107 12.99 33.69 26.25
C ALA A 107 11.71 33.68 25.38
N ARG A 108 11.55 32.72 24.45
CA ARG A 108 10.33 32.55 23.64
C ARG A 108 9.72 31.18 23.88
N ALA A 109 8.83 31.11 24.87
CA ALA A 109 7.98 29.95 25.10
C ALA A 109 7.17 29.60 23.84
N VAL A 110 6.81 28.32 23.72
CA VAL A 110 5.88 27.86 22.69
C VAL A 110 4.55 28.61 22.88
N PRO A 111 3.94 29.22 21.84
CA PRO A 111 2.77 30.10 21.97
C PRO A 111 1.45 29.36 22.29
N VAL A 112 1.54 28.07 22.59
CA VAL A 112 0.41 27.21 22.95
C VAL A 112 0.66 26.63 24.34
N SER A 113 -0.42 26.31 25.05
CA SER A 113 -0.32 25.74 26.39
C SER A 113 0.46 24.41 26.36
N PRO A 114 1.12 24.00 27.46
CA PRO A 114 1.79 22.69 27.52
C PRO A 114 0.86 21.52 27.21
N GLY A 115 -0.44 21.65 27.51
CA GLY A 115 -1.47 20.65 27.17
C GLY A 115 -1.77 20.60 25.68
N GLU A 116 -1.86 21.74 25.00
CA GLU A 116 -2.00 21.81 23.53
C GLU A 116 -0.72 21.40 22.79
N ALA A 117 0.44 21.49 23.43
CA ALA A 117 1.72 21.06 22.84
C ALA A 117 1.90 19.54 22.82
N VAL A 118 1.10 18.79 23.60
CA VAL A 118 1.21 17.33 23.77
C VAL A 118 0.01 16.58 23.17
N SER A 119 -1.12 17.27 22.94
CA SER A 119 -2.32 16.70 22.29
C SER A 119 -2.17 16.57 20.77
#